data_AF-A0A1G1G820-F1
#
_entry.id   AF-A0A1G1G820-F1
#
_cell.length_a   1.000
_cell.length_b   1.000
_cell.length_c   1.000
_cell.angle_alpha   90.00
_cell.angle_beta   90.00
_cell.angle_gamma   90.00
#
_symmetry.space_group_name_H-M   'P 1'
#
loop_
_entity.id
_entity.type
_entity.pdbx_description
1 polymer ?
#
loop_
_entity_poly.entity_id
_entity_poly.type
_entity_poly.pdbx_seq_one_letter_code
_entity_poly.pdbx_strand_id
1 'polypeptide(L)'
;MSFDWKLYVELSEELIKHQKTPSLQDAYLRSAISRSYYGVFCIARNLLIPKTVFFPKEDIHKFVREQFNLAVSRKEKQIGAKLGRLWTERKAADYEEDEMFNDERAKTSYKMAVDTLNLLQELSKA
;
A
#
# COMPACT_ATOMS: atom_id res chain seq x y z
N MET A 1 4.45 20.64 8.63
CA MET A 1 3.29 19.73 8.69
C MET A 1 3.64 18.50 7.86
N SER A 2 3.44 17.29 8.39
CA SER A 2 3.60 16.06 7.61
C SER A 2 2.27 15.66 6.99
N PHE A 3 2.29 15.14 5.76
CA PHE A 3 1.11 14.56 5.12
C PHE A 3 0.63 13.32 5.89
N ASP A 4 -0.69 13.19 6.09
CA ASP A 4 -1.28 11.96 6.65
C ASP A 4 -1.47 10.91 5.55
N TRP A 5 -0.60 9.92 5.55
CA TRP A 5 -0.60 8.83 4.57
C TRP A 5 -1.84 7.93 4.66
N LYS A 6 -2.62 7.97 5.74
CA LYS A 6 -3.90 7.26 5.84
C LYS A 6 -4.91 7.79 4.82
N LEU A 7 -4.82 9.07 4.47
CA LEU A 7 -5.68 9.70 3.47
C LEU A 7 -5.54 9.05 2.09
N TYR A 8 -4.43 8.39 1.77
CA TYR A 8 -4.33 7.61 0.54
C TYR A 8 -5.12 6.30 0.58
N VAL A 9 -5.26 5.68 1.76
CA VAL A 9 -6.14 4.51 1.92
C VAL A 9 -7.59 4.94 1.78
N GLU A 10 -7.98 6.06 2.39
CA GLU A 10 -9.33 6.64 2.25
C GLU A 10 -9.61 7.06 0.80
N LEU A 11 -8.68 7.75 0.14
CA LEU A 11 -8.82 8.12 -1.27
C LEU A 11 -8.98 6.90 -2.19
N SER A 12 -8.32 5.78 -1.87
CA SER A 12 -8.51 4.54 -2.62
C SER A 12 -9.97 4.08 -2.61
N GLU A 13 -10.64 4.18 -1.46
CA GLU A 13 -12.06 3.85 -1.35
C GLU A 13 -12.94 4.78 -2.16
N GLU A 14 -12.67 6.09 -2.09
CA GLU A 14 -13.40 7.12 -2.83
C GLU A 14 -13.29 6.89 -4.35
N LEU A 15 -12.09 6.60 -4.85
CA LEU A 15 -11.84 6.30 -6.26
C LEU A 15 -12.62 5.06 -6.73
N ILE A 16 -12.76 4.04 -5.87
CA ILE A 16 -13.55 2.85 -6.17
C ILE A 16 -15.05 3.17 -6.18
N LYS A 17 -15.55 3.93 -5.20
CA LYS A 17 -16.99 4.22 -5.06
C LYS A 17 -17.51 5.24 -6.06
N HIS A 18 -16.68 6.19 -6.48
CA HIS A 18 -17.11 7.37 -7.21
C HIS A 18 -16.52 7.44 -8.63
N GLN A 19 -16.60 6.32 -9.37
CA GLN A 19 -16.22 6.21 -10.78
C GLN A 19 -17.23 6.92 -11.70
N LYS A 20 -17.37 8.25 -11.58
CA LYS A 20 -18.43 9.04 -12.24
C LYS A 20 -18.29 9.12 -13.75
N THR A 21 -17.10 8.91 -14.27
CA THR A 21 -16.78 9.08 -15.69
C THR A 21 -16.41 7.72 -16.28
N PRO A 22 -17.27 7.11 -17.12
CA PRO A 22 -17.02 5.77 -17.66
C PRO A 22 -15.69 5.64 -18.41
N SER A 23 -15.29 6.67 -19.17
CA SER A 23 -14.02 6.69 -19.90
C SER A 23 -12.77 6.76 -19.00
N LEU A 24 -12.95 7.03 -17.70
CA LEU A 24 -11.87 7.05 -16.70
C LEU A 24 -11.92 5.83 -15.78
N GLN A 25 -12.79 4.86 -16.03
CA GLN A 25 -12.98 3.69 -15.15
C GLN A 25 -11.65 2.99 -14.82
N ASP A 26 -10.87 2.63 -15.84
CA ASP A 26 -9.59 1.97 -15.63
C ASP A 26 -8.60 2.87 -14.85
N ALA A 27 -8.55 4.17 -15.17
CA ALA A 27 -7.72 5.13 -14.46
C ALA A 27 -8.11 5.27 -12.97
N TYR A 28 -9.40 5.24 -12.64
CA TYR A 28 -9.86 5.23 -11.25
C TYR A 28 -9.38 3.99 -10.50
N LEU A 29 -9.54 2.80 -11.11
CA LEU A 29 -9.20 1.53 -10.49
C LEU A 29 -7.69 1.37 -10.29
N ARG A 30 -6.89 1.69 -11.32
CA ARG A 30 -5.42 1.70 -11.23
C ARG A 30 -4.94 2.68 -10.16
N SER A 31 -5.48 3.89 -10.16
CA SER A 31 -5.17 4.90 -9.14
C SER A 31 -5.55 4.43 -7.74
N ALA A 32 -6.71 3.78 -7.57
CA ALA A 32 -7.14 3.25 -6.29
C ALA A 32 -6.14 2.20 -5.75
N ILE A 33 -5.69 1.27 -6.59
CA ILE A 33 -4.68 0.26 -6.21
C ILE A 33 -3.35 0.93 -5.85
N SER A 34 -2.90 1.89 -6.65
CA SER A 34 -1.69 2.67 -6.38
C SER A 34 -1.76 3.38 -5.03
N ARG A 35 -2.88 4.06 -4.73
CA ARG A 35 -3.10 4.76 -3.46
C ARG A 35 -3.22 3.80 -2.27
N SER A 36 -3.88 2.65 -2.45
CA SER A 36 -3.90 1.57 -1.46
C SER A 36 -2.49 1.17 -1.03
N TYR A 37 -1.59 0.93 -1.99
CA TYR A 37 -0.21 0.59 -1.68
C TYR A 37 0.55 1.72 -1.02
N TYR A 38 0.55 2.92 -1.62
CA TYR A 38 1.36 4.04 -1.14
C TYR A 38 0.98 4.49 0.27
N GLY A 39 -0.31 4.44 0.63
CA GLY A 39 -0.76 4.77 1.98
C GLY A 39 -0.07 3.92 3.03
N VAL A 40 -0.18 2.59 2.92
CA VAL A 40 0.42 1.68 3.91
C VAL A 40 1.93 1.56 3.79
N PHE A 41 2.49 1.66 2.58
CA PHE A 41 3.94 1.66 2.37
C PHE A 41 4.61 2.85 3.08
N CYS A 42 4.07 4.06 2.90
CA CYS A 42 4.67 5.24 3.52
C CYS A 42 4.59 5.20 5.05
N ILE A 43 3.49 4.67 5.62
CA ILE A 43 3.36 4.47 7.07
C ILE A 43 4.39 3.43 7.55
N ALA A 44 4.46 2.28 6.89
CA ALA A 44 5.43 1.23 7.20
C ALA A 44 6.88 1.73 7.13
N ARG A 45 7.23 2.48 6.07
CA ARG A 45 8.53 3.14 5.92
C ARG A 45 8.83 4.05 7.10
N ASN A 46 7.89 4.92 7.45
CA ASN A 46 8.10 5.91 8.52
C ASN A 46 8.28 5.24 9.90
N LEU A 47 7.68 4.07 10.14
CA LEU A 47 7.93 3.28 11.37
C LEU A 47 9.34 2.66 11.42
N LEU A 48 9.96 2.40 10.26
CA LEU A 48 11.31 1.84 10.18
C LEU A 48 12.40 2.91 10.27
N ILE A 49 12.16 4.12 9.76
CA ILE A 49 13.13 5.24 9.79
C ILE A 49 13.82 5.40 11.16
N PRO A 50 13.11 5.50 12.30
CA PRO A 50 13.76 5.66 13.60
C PRO A 50 14.48 4.39 14.10
N LYS A 51 14.21 3.22 13.52
CA LYS A 51 14.77 1.92 13.91
C LYS A 51 15.98 1.51 13.06
N THR A 52 16.30 2.27 12.03
CA THR A 52 17.31 1.88 11.03
C THR A 52 18.40 2.95 10.95
N VAL A 53 19.66 2.53 11.05
CA VAL A 53 20.83 3.42 10.94
C VAL A 53 21.04 3.92 9.50
N PHE A 54 20.72 3.09 8.50
CA PHE A 54 20.88 3.40 7.09
C PHE A 54 19.61 3.07 6.29
N PHE A 55 19.04 4.08 5.65
CA PHE A 55 17.94 3.90 4.70
C PHE A 55 18.48 4.00 3.27
N PRO A 56 18.30 2.97 2.43
CA PRO A 56 18.80 3.00 1.07
C PRO A 56 18.05 4.07 0.25
N LYS A 57 18.79 4.77 -0.62
CA LYS A 57 18.22 5.77 -1.54
C LYS A 57 17.50 5.09 -2.71
N GLU A 58 18.00 3.95 -3.14
CA GLU A 58 17.42 3.11 -4.19
C GLU A 58 16.66 1.93 -3.58
N ASP A 59 15.72 1.35 -4.32
CA ASP A 59 14.98 0.14 -3.91
C ASP A 59 14.30 0.21 -2.53
N ILE A 60 13.93 1.40 -2.08
CA ILE A 60 13.28 1.63 -0.79
C ILE A 60 12.02 0.76 -0.59
N HIS A 61 11.28 0.49 -1.67
CA HIS A 61 10.11 -0.38 -1.67
C HIS A 61 10.45 -1.83 -1.36
N LYS A 62 11.58 -2.33 -1.89
CA LYS A 62 12.09 -3.67 -1.58
C LYS A 62 12.58 -3.72 -0.14
N PHE A 63 13.41 -2.75 0.25
CA PHE A 63 13.96 -2.65 1.60
C PHE A 63 12.89 -2.71 2.69
N VAL A 64 11.86 -1.85 2.63
CA VAL A 64 10.79 -1.82 3.63
C VAL A 64 10.08 -3.17 3.72
N ARG A 65 9.76 -3.81 2.58
CA ARG A 65 9.11 -5.12 2.58
C ARG A 65 9.98 -6.20 3.22
N GLU A 66 11.27 -6.21 2.90
CA GLU A 66 12.22 -7.18 3.45
C GLU A 66 12.41 -7.01 4.96
N GLN A 67 12.49 -5.78 5.47
CA GLN A 67 12.55 -5.53 6.92
C GLN A 67 11.36 -6.15 7.66
N PHE A 68 10.14 -5.98 7.14
CA PHE A 68 8.96 -6.60 7.73
C PHE A 68 8.90 -8.12 7.52
N ASN A 69 9.34 -8.64 6.37
CA ASN A 69 9.38 -10.10 6.11
C ASN A 69 10.38 -10.85 6.98
N LEU A 70 11.51 -10.22 7.30
CA LEU A 70 12.59 -10.80 8.12
C LEU A 70 12.39 -10.56 9.62
N ALA A 71 11.40 -9.76 10.00
CA ALA A 71 11.10 -9.46 11.40
C ALA A 71 10.75 -10.74 12.20
N VAL A 72 11.02 -10.74 13.49
CA VAL A 72 10.75 -11.91 14.36
C VAL A 72 9.25 -12.08 14.61
N SER A 73 8.52 -10.98 14.77
CA SER A 73 7.11 -11.06 15.14
C SER A 73 6.23 -11.53 13.99
N ARG A 74 5.26 -12.41 14.30
CA ARG A 74 4.27 -12.89 13.31
C ARG A 74 3.50 -11.72 12.67
N LYS A 75 3.24 -10.67 13.45
CA LYS A 75 2.52 -9.47 13.01
C LYS A 75 3.29 -8.71 11.94
N GLU A 76 4.58 -8.45 12.17
CA GLU A 76 5.44 -7.77 11.20
C GLU A 76 5.60 -8.60 9.92
N LYS A 77 5.78 -9.91 10.02
CA LYS A 77 5.80 -10.80 8.83
C LYS A 77 4.50 -10.73 8.03
N GLN A 78 3.36 -10.64 8.70
CA GLN A 78 2.06 -10.48 8.04
C GLN A 78 1.97 -9.14 7.29
N ILE A 79 2.49 -8.06 7.86
CA ILE A 79 2.62 -6.76 7.20
C ILE A 79 3.51 -6.89 5.96
N GLY A 80 4.69 -7.50 6.08
CA GLY A 80 5.64 -7.71 4.98
C GLY A 80 5.01 -8.46 3.80
N ALA A 81 4.29 -9.55 4.08
CA ALA A 81 3.59 -10.34 3.06
C ALA A 81 2.47 -9.54 2.37
N LYS A 82 1.67 -8.77 3.12
CA LYS A 82 0.63 -7.90 2.56
C LYS A 82 1.23 -6.76 1.72
N LEU A 83 2.29 -6.11 2.19
CA LEU A 83 3.04 -5.11 1.41
C LEU A 83 3.64 -5.72 0.14
N GLY A 84 4.10 -6.97 0.21
CA GLY A 84 4.53 -7.78 -0.94
C GLY A 84 3.49 -7.83 -2.04
N ARG A 85 2.29 -8.31 -1.69
CA ARG A 85 1.15 -8.42 -2.61
C ARG A 85 0.70 -7.06 -3.15
N LEU A 86 0.53 -6.06 -2.27
CA LEU A 86 0.12 -4.72 -2.68
C LEU A 86 1.14 -4.05 -3.62
N TRP A 87 2.44 -4.30 -3.44
CA TRP A 87 3.45 -3.79 -4.35
C TRP A 87 3.34 -4.41 -5.74
N THR A 88 3.07 -5.72 -5.83
CA THR A 88 2.83 -6.40 -7.11
C THR A 88 1.62 -5.79 -7.82
N GLU A 89 0.49 -5.64 -7.11
CA GLU A 89 -0.72 -5.01 -7.65
C GLU A 89 -0.47 -3.56 -8.08
N ARG A 90 0.30 -2.80 -7.31
CA ARG A 90 0.65 -1.42 -7.68
C ARG A 90 1.54 -1.35 -8.92
N LYS A 91 2.52 -2.26 -9.07
CA LYS A 91 3.34 -2.28 -10.29
C LYS A 91 2.51 -2.59 -11.52
N ALA A 92 1.64 -3.60 -11.42
CA ALA A 92 0.65 -3.95 -12.42
C ALA A 92 -0.18 -2.70 -12.81
N ALA A 93 -0.80 -2.06 -11.82
CA ALA A 93 -1.65 -0.90 -12.03
C ALA A 93 -0.92 0.31 -12.65
N ASP A 94 0.31 0.59 -12.23
CA ASP A 94 1.05 1.79 -12.65
C ASP A 94 1.78 1.62 -13.99
N TYR A 95 2.14 0.39 -14.40
CA TYR A 95 3.07 0.18 -15.53
C TYR A 95 2.63 -0.86 -16.57
N GLU A 96 1.73 -1.79 -16.25
CA GLU A 96 1.35 -2.83 -17.22
C GLU A 96 0.17 -2.34 -18.07
N GLU A 97 0.45 -2.02 -19.33
CA GLU A 97 -0.49 -1.40 -20.27
C GLU A 97 -1.62 -2.36 -20.70
N ASP A 98 -1.29 -3.64 -20.89
CA ASP A 98 -2.22 -4.67 -21.39
C ASP A 98 -3.09 -5.31 -20.29
N GLU A 99 -2.87 -4.93 -19.03
CA GLU A 99 -3.55 -5.56 -17.90
C GLU A 99 -4.90 -4.91 -17.60
N MET A 100 -5.93 -5.73 -17.39
CA MET A 100 -7.27 -5.24 -17.05
C MET A 100 -7.46 -5.16 -15.54
N PHE A 101 -8.04 -4.04 -15.08
CA PHE A 101 -8.41 -3.84 -13.69
C PHE A 101 -9.93 -3.76 -13.57
N ASN A 102 -10.48 -4.43 -12.56
CA ASN A 102 -11.90 -4.43 -12.25
C ASN A 102 -12.12 -4.02 -10.78
N ASP A 103 -13.38 -3.76 -10.45
CA ASP A 103 -13.79 -3.37 -9.10
C ASP A 103 -13.36 -4.36 -8.01
N GLU A 104 -13.44 -5.66 -8.28
CA GLU A 104 -13.10 -6.70 -7.30
C GLU A 104 -11.61 -6.65 -6.94
N ARG A 105 -10.76 -6.50 -7.95
CA ARG A 105 -9.31 -6.38 -7.78
C ARG A 105 -8.95 -5.13 -6.99
N ALA A 106 -9.51 -3.98 -7.35
CA ALA A 106 -9.29 -2.73 -6.62
C ALA A 106 -9.80 -2.81 -5.17
N LYS A 107 -11.00 -3.38 -4.95
CA LYS A 107 -11.57 -3.62 -3.61
C LYS A 107 -10.71 -4.56 -2.78
N THR A 108 -10.11 -5.58 -3.40
CA THR A 108 -9.22 -6.52 -2.73
C THR A 108 -7.93 -5.83 -2.28
N SER A 109 -7.33 -5.00 -3.14
CA SER A 109 -6.18 -4.17 -2.77
C SER A 109 -6.53 -3.19 -1.64
N TYR A 110 -7.67 -2.51 -1.72
CA TYR A 110 -8.15 -1.60 -0.67
C TYR A 110 -8.35 -2.32 0.68
N LYS A 111 -9.07 -3.43 0.71
CA LYS A 111 -9.26 -4.22 1.94
C LYS A 111 -7.92 -4.69 2.52
N MET A 112 -6.98 -5.11 1.66
CA MET A 112 -5.65 -5.50 2.11
C MET A 112 -4.86 -4.31 2.69
N ALA A 113 -5.04 -3.11 2.12
CA ALA A 113 -4.45 -1.89 2.67
C ALA A 113 -5.07 -1.52 4.02
N VAL A 114 -6.41 -1.59 4.18
CA VAL A 114 -7.09 -1.35 5.46
C VAL A 114 -6.58 -2.32 6.54
N ASP A 115 -6.52 -3.62 6.24
CA ASP A 115 -5.97 -4.61 7.16
C ASP A 115 -4.51 -4.29 7.55
N THR A 116 -3.68 -3.95 6.56
CA THR A 116 -2.27 -3.60 6.80
C THR A 116 -2.16 -2.35 7.67
N LEU A 117 -3.01 -1.35 7.42
CA LEU A 117 -3.07 -0.12 8.21
C LEU A 117 -3.41 -0.41 9.67
N ASN A 118 -4.38 -1.28 9.94
CA ASN A 118 -4.74 -1.67 11.30
C ASN A 118 -3.56 -2.35 12.02
N LEU A 119 -2.87 -3.29 11.35
CA LEU A 119 -1.68 -3.94 11.91
C LEU A 119 -0.55 -2.93 12.21
N LEU A 120 -0.32 -1.96 11.32
CA LEU A 120 0.67 -0.90 11.51
C LEU A 120 0.31 0.02 12.69
N GLN A 121 -0.98 0.36 12.85
CA GLN A 121 -1.45 1.16 13.99
C GLN A 121 -1.28 0.42 15.31
N GLU A 122 -1.55 -0.88 15.35
CA GLU A 122 -1.28 -1.70 16.53
C GLU A 122 0.20 -1.73 16.91
N LEU A 123 1.11 -1.81 15.92
CA LEU A 123 2.55 -1.75 16.17
C LEU A 123 3.01 -0.38 16.71
N SER A 124 2.34 0.71 16.32
CA SER A 124 2.70 2.05 16.78
C SER A 124 2.28 2.35 18.22
N LYS A 125 1.40 1.53 18.80
CA LYS A 125 0.89 1.67 20.18
C LYS A 125 1.65 0.79 21.19
N ALA A 126 2.51 -0.10 20.71
CA ALA A 126 3.33 -1.01 21.51
C ALA A 126 4.72 -0.41 21.76
#